data_AF-A0A6N9UA64-F1
#
_entry.id   AF-A0A6N9UA64-F1
#
_cell.length_a   1.000
_cell.length_b   1.000
_cell.length_c   1.000
_cell.angle_alpha   90.00
_cell.angle_beta   90.00
_cell.angle_gamma   90.00
#
_symmetry.space_group_name_H-M   'P 1'
#
loop_
_entity.id
_entity.type
_entity.pdbx_description
1 polymer ?
#
loop_
_entity_poly.entity_id
_entity_poly.type
_entity_poly.pdbx_seq_one_letter_code
_entity_poly.pdbx_strand_id
1 'polypeptide(L)' 'MRVLVVTAVPAERDAVARAVAGTPRVRAVPGAELHRAGPFDVVAGGAGPAAAA' A
#
# COMPACT_ATOMS: atom_id res chain seq x y z
N MET A 1 -9.25 7.57 -12.69
CA MET A 1 -9.55 6.61 -11.60
C MET A 1 -8.24 6.10 -10.99
N ARG A 2 -8.25 5.70 -9.72
CA ARG A 2 -7.10 5.06 -9.04
C ARG A 2 -7.56 3.74 -8.43
N VAL A 3 -6.68 2.75 -8.38
CA VAL A 3 -6.95 1.43 -7.77
C VAL A 3 -6.22 1.33 -6.44
N LEU A 4 -6.93 0.94 -5.37
CA LEU A 4 -6.33 0.65 -4.07
C LEU A 4 -5.94 -0.83 -4.01
N VAL A 5 -4.67 -1.09 -3.73
CA VAL A 5 -4.12 -2.43 -3.47
C VAL A 5 -3.81 -2.54 -1.98
N VAL A 6 -4.45 -3.50 -1.31
CA VAL A 6 -4.25 -3.77 0.11
C VAL A 6 -3.45 -5.05 0.26
N THR A 7 -2.29 -4.97 0.90
CA THR A 7 -1.44 -6.13 1.23
C THR A 7 -1.56 -6.47 2.71
N ALA A 8 -1.16 -7.68 3.10
CA ALA A 8 -1.23 -8.08 4.50
C ALA A 8 -0.13 -7.39 5.33
N VAL A 9 1.08 -7.27 4.79
CA VAL A 9 2.23 -6.72 5.53
C VAL A 9 2.94 -5.59 4.77
N PRO A 10 3.69 -4.70 5.47
CA PRO A 10 4.44 -3.61 4.83
C PRO A 10 5.45 -4.08 3.78
N ALA A 11 6.11 -5.23 4.01
CA ALA A 11 7.07 -5.78 3.07
C ALA A 11 6.43 -6.11 1.70
N GLU A 12 5.19 -6.59 1.69
CA GLU A 12 4.43 -6.85 0.46
C GLU A 12 4.03 -5.54 -0.23
N ARG A 13 3.55 -4.54 0.52
CA ARG A 13 3.24 -3.20 -0.01
C ARG A 13 4.46 -2.62 -0.73
N ASP A 14 5.63 -2.73 -0.12
CA ASP A 14 6.88 -2.20 -0.67
C ASP A 14 7.33 -2.97 -1.91
N ALA A 15 7.16 -4.31 -1.92
CA ALA A 15 7.42 -5.12 -3.10
C ALA A 15 6.50 -4.75 -4.27
N VAL A 16 5.19 -4.65 -4.03
CA VAL A 16 4.20 -4.24 -5.04
C VAL A 16 4.49 -2.84 -5.56
N ALA A 17 4.70 -1.87 -4.66
CA ALA A 17 4.95 -0.49 -5.05
C ALA A 17 6.23 -0.33 -5.89
N ARG A 18 7.30 -1.08 -5.58
CA ARG A 18 8.52 -1.13 -6.39
C ARG A 18 8.28 -1.79 -7.75
N ALA A 19 7.54 -2.89 -7.79
CA ALA A 19 7.27 -3.60 -9.04
C ALA A 19 6.48 -2.75 -10.04
N VAL A 20 5.56 -1.90 -9.58
CA VAL A 20 4.67 -1.14 -10.47
C VAL A 20 5.15 0.30 -10.78
N ALA A 21 6.05 0.87 -9.98
CA ALA A 21 6.50 2.26 -10.20
C ALA A 21 7.97 2.55 -9.86
N GLY A 22 8.78 1.55 -9.46
CA GLY A 22 10.16 1.73 -9.03
C GLY A 22 10.27 2.45 -7.68
N THR A 23 10.06 3.77 -7.68
CA THR A 23 10.10 4.62 -6.47
C THR A 23 8.74 5.26 -6.22
N PRO A 24 7.92 4.73 -5.28
CA PRO A 24 6.62 5.32 -4.96
C PRO A 24 6.75 6.63 -4.18
N ARG A 25 5.75 7.51 -4.31
CA ARG A 25 5.59 8.63 -3.35
C ARG A 25 4.89 8.10 -2.10
N VAL A 26 5.52 8.28 -0.94
CA VAL A 26 4.97 7.84 0.34
C VAL A 26 4.16 8.97 0.97
N ARG A 27 2.97 8.64 1.46
CA ARG A 27 2.11 9.55 2.23
C ARG A 27 1.69 8.86 3.52
N ALA A 28 2.04 9.44 4.66
CA ALA A 28 1.50 9.01 5.94
C ALA A 28 -0.01 9.26 5.99
N VAL A 29 -0.74 8.27 6.51
CA VAL A 29 -2.17 8.36 6.83
C VAL A 29 -2.37 7.87 8.27
N PRO A 30 -3.50 8.15 8.94
CA PRO A 30 -3.74 7.61 10.26
C PRO A 30 -3.61 6.07 10.25
N GLY A 31 -2.68 5.55 11.05
CA GLY A 31 -2.46 4.11 11.21
C GLY A 31 -1.69 3.38 10.11
N ALA A 32 -1.30 4.04 9.00
CA ALA A 32 -0.61 3.37 7.90
C ALA A 32 0.22 4.34 7.03
N GLU A 33 0.99 3.81 6.08
CA GLU A 33 1.57 4.61 5.01
C GLU A 33 1.05 4.13 3.65
N LEU A 34 0.59 5.10 2.85
CA LEU A 34 0.08 4.92 1.51
C LEU A 34 1.21 5.15 0.49
N HIS A 35 1.48 4.15 -0.34
CA HIS A 35 2.48 4.22 -1.39
C HIS A 35 1.79 4.50 -2.72
N ARG A 36 1.98 5.71 -3.25
CA ARG A 36 1.45 6.11 -4.55
C ARG A 36 2.41 5.67 -5.66
N ALA A 37 1.95 4.73 -6.47
CA ALA A 37 2.75 4.05 -7.49
C ALA A 37 1.97 4.05 -8.82
N GLY A 38 2.16 5.10 -9.64
CA GLY A 38 1.42 5.29 -10.88
C GLY A 38 -0.11 5.34 -10.67
N PRO A 39 -0.90 4.51 -11.35
CA PRO A 39 -2.36 4.45 -11.18
C PRO A 39 -2.80 3.75 -9.88
N PHE A 40 -1.87 3.14 -9.15
CA PHE A 40 -2.14 2.40 -7.92
C PHE A 40 -1.81 3.23 -6.68
N ASP A 41 -2.64 3.07 -5.66
CA ASP A 41 -2.30 3.38 -4.26
C ASP A 41 -2.16 2.04 -3.54
N VAL A 42 -1.05 1.83 -2.82
CA VAL A 42 -0.73 0.55 -2.16
C VAL A 42 -0.61 0.78 -0.65
N VAL A 43 -1.26 -0.03 0.16
CA VAL A 43 -1.23 0.06 1.64
C VAL A 43 -1.12 -1.32 2.27
N ALA A 44 -0.50 -1.42 3.44
CA ALA A 44 -0.55 -2.62 4.27
C ALA A 44 -1.75 -2.51 5.23
N GLY A 45 -2.70 -3.43 5.09
CA GLY A 45 -3.92 -3.50 5.90
C GLY A 45 -3.84 -4.47 7.07
N GLY A 46 -2.73 -5.18 7.27
CA GLY A 46 -2.61 -6.17 8.33
C GLY A 46 -3.27 -7.52 8.00
N ALA A 47 -3.02 -8.53 8.84
CA ALA A 47 -3.53 -9.88 8.65
C ALA A 47 -4.83 -10.10 9.43
N GLY A 48 -5.88 -10.50 8.72
CA GLY A 48 -7.19 -10.82 9.30
C GLY A 48 -8.17 -9.63 9.36
N PRO A 49 -9.47 -9.88 9.57
CA PRO A 49 -10.52 -8.85 9.42
C PRO A 49 -10.36 -7.68 10.39
N ALA A 50 -9.96 -7.94 11.63
CA ALA A 50 -9.83 -6.89 12.64
C ALA A 50 -8.69 -5.90 12.34
N ALA A 51 -7.62 -6.36 11.67
CA ALA A 51 -6.53 -5.48 11.28
C ALA A 51 -6.88 -4.66 10.04
N ALA A 52 -7.66 -5.24 9.12
CA ALA A 52 -8.04 -4.63 7.85
C ALA A 52 -9.25 -3.69 7.92
N ALA A 53 -9.94 -3.63 9.07
CA ALA A 53 -11.17 -2.86 9.29
C ALA A 53 -10.91 -1.39 9.64
#